data_AF-A0A0H5C2D5-F1
#
_entry.id   AF-A0A0H5C2D5-F1
#
_cell.length_a   1.000
_cell.length_b   1.000
_cell.length_c   1.000
_cell.angle_alpha   90.00
_cell.angle_beta   90.00
_cell.angle_gamma   90.00
#
_symmetry.space_group_name_H-M   'P 1'
#
loop_
_entity.id
_entity.type
_entity.pdbx_description
1 polymer ?
#
loop_
_entity_poly.entity_id
_entity_poly.type
_entity_poly.pdbx_seq_one_letter_code
_entity_poly.pdbx_strand_id
1 'polypeptide(L)'
;MLKMGSKYVDWTREALIERIVQLEKTIQQSGSSAPKFHKQKSKGQRPIDFSKYSTRKIALRFSYLGWNYNGLAVQKDPTPLPTVEE
;
A
#
# COMPACT_ATOMS: atom_id res chain seq x y z
N MET A 1 11.17 -27.47 16.84
CA MET A 1 12.14 -26.58 16.19
C MET A 1 11.89 -26.64 14.68
N LEU A 2 11.21 -25.64 14.10
CA LEU A 2 10.82 -25.66 12.68
C LEU A 2 12.05 -25.33 11.82
N LYS A 3 12.55 -26.31 11.06
CA LYS A 3 13.55 -26.10 10.01
C LYS A 3 12.90 -25.24 8.91
N MET A 4 13.11 -23.92 8.93
CA MET A 4 12.92 -23.07 7.75
C MET A 4 14.12 -23.25 6.82
N GLY A 5 14.34 -24.48 6.35
CA GLY A 5 15.14 -24.69 5.16
C GLY A 5 14.35 -24.12 4.00
N SER A 6 14.96 -23.24 3.20
CA SER A 6 14.31 -22.72 1.99
C SER A 6 13.78 -23.93 1.20
N LYS A 7 12.48 -23.93 0.88
CA LYS A 7 11.78 -25.07 0.22
C LYS A 7 12.42 -25.50 -1.11
N TYR A 8 13.35 -24.70 -1.61
CA TYR A 8 14.00 -24.83 -2.91
C TYR A 8 15.49 -25.20 -2.81
N VAL A 9 15.99 -25.57 -1.63
CA VAL A 9 17.41 -25.95 -1.44
C VAL A 9 17.81 -27.15 -2.30
N ASP A 10 16.89 -28.12 -2.47
CA ASP A 10 17.15 -29.34 -3.24
C ASP A 10 16.80 -29.21 -4.74
N TRP A 11 16.48 -28.00 -5.20
CA TRP A 11 16.08 -27.78 -6.59
C TRP A 11 17.29 -27.54 -7.49
N THR A 12 17.30 -28.19 -8.65
CA THR A 12 18.26 -27.86 -9.70
C THR A 12 17.95 -26.48 -10.29
N ARG A 13 18.97 -25.85 -10.89
CA ARG A 13 18.84 -24.53 -11.52
C ARG A 13 17.74 -24.53 -12.58
N GLU A 14 17.65 -25.62 -13.34
CA GLU A 14 16.68 -25.80 -14.42
C GLU A 14 15.25 -25.89 -13.87
N ALA A 15 15.05 -26.65 -12.78
CA ALA A 15 13.75 -26.76 -12.12
C ALA A 15 13.28 -25.40 -11.57
N LEU A 16 14.20 -24.61 -11.03
CA LEU A 16 13.89 -23.27 -10.52
C LEU A 16 13.44 -22.33 -11.65
N ILE A 17 14.13 -22.36 -12.79
CA ILE A 17 13.78 -21.57 -13.98
C ILE A 17 12.39 -21.96 -14.50
N GLU A 18 12.11 -23.26 -14.62
CA GLU A 18 10.81 -23.77 -15.06
C GLU A 18 9.68 -23.26 -14.15
N ARG A 19 9.91 -23.26 -12.84
CA ARG A 19 8.93 -22.77 -11.87
C ARG A 19 8.70 -21.27 -11.94
N ILE A 20 9.74 -20.48 -12.16
CA ILE A 20 9.61 -19.02 -12.37
C ILE A 20 8.74 -18.76 -13.60
N VAL A 21 9.04 -19.41 -14.73
CA VAL A 21 8.25 -19.28 -15.97
C VAL A 21 6.79 -19.68 -15.75
N GLN A 22 6.53 -20.72 -14.97
CA GLN A 22 5.17 -21.15 -14.64
C GLN A 22 4.43 -20.13 -13.76
N LEU A 23 5.12 -19.53 -12.79
CA LEU A 23 4.54 -18.50 -11.91
C LEU A 23 4.25 -17.22 -12.69
N GLU A 24 5.14 -16.79 -13.59
CA GLU A 24 4.92 -15.63 -14.45
C GLU A 24 3.70 -15.82 -15.36
N LYS A 25 3.55 -17.00 -16.00
CA LYS A 25 2.35 -17.33 -16.78
C LYS A 25 1.08 -17.28 -15.93
N THR A 26 1.15 -17.82 -14.72
CA THR A 26 0.01 -17.83 -13.79
C THR A 26 -0.40 -16.40 -13.42
N ILE A 27 0.57 -15.55 -13.08
CA ILE A 27 0.33 -14.13 -12.72
C ILE A 27 -0.25 -13.35 -13.91
N GLN A 28 0.25 -13.60 -15.12
CA GLN A 28 -0.27 -12.97 -16.34
C GLN A 28 -1.70 -13.42 -16.68
N GLN A 29 -2.04 -14.69 -16.44
CA GLN A 29 -3.39 -15.22 -16.66
C GLN A 29 -4.35 -14.85 -15.52
N SER A 30 -3.85 -14.75 -14.29
CA SER A 30 -4.59 -14.28 -13.11
C SER A 30 -4.47 -12.76 -12.98
N GLY A 31 -4.78 -12.02 -14.05
CA GLY A 31 -4.92 -10.58 -14.01
C GLY A 31 -5.87 -10.18 -12.88
N SER A 32 -5.30 -9.76 -11.75
CA SER A 32 -5.96 -9.18 -10.59
C SER A 32 -7.30 -9.83 -10.21
N SER A 33 -7.28 -11.04 -9.64
CA SER A 33 -8.35 -11.47 -8.73
C SER A 33 -8.19 -10.77 -7.37
N ALA A 34 -8.13 -9.44 -7.40
CA ALA A 34 -8.49 -8.67 -6.21
C ALA A 34 -9.93 -9.09 -5.85
N PRO A 35 -10.26 -9.31 -4.57
CA PRO A 35 -11.63 -9.61 -4.18
C PRO A 35 -12.52 -8.53 -4.77
N LYS A 36 -13.52 -8.93 -5.57
CA LYS A 36 -14.54 -8.04 -6.09
C LYS A 36 -15.31 -7.51 -4.88
N PHE A 37 -14.83 -6.42 -4.29
CA PHE A 37 -15.61 -5.68 -3.32
C PHE A 37 -16.87 -5.26 -4.05
N HIS A 38 -18.03 -5.78 -3.61
CA HIS A 38 -19.30 -5.30 -4.10
C HIS A 38 -19.29 -3.78 -3.96
N LYS A 39 -19.27 -3.07 -5.10
CA LYS A 39 -19.51 -1.63 -5.13
C LYS A 39 -20.94 -1.43 -4.64
N GLN A 40 -21.10 -1.32 -3.32
CA GLN A 40 -22.26 -0.68 -2.72
C GLN A 40 -22.43 0.62 -3.49
N LYS A 41 -23.58 0.79 -4.16
CA LYS A 41 -23.92 2.05 -4.83
C LYS A 41 -23.62 3.14 -3.81
N SER A 42 -22.61 3.97 -4.09
CA SER A 42 -22.25 5.06 -3.21
C SER A 42 -23.47 5.96 -3.15
N LYS A 43 -24.26 5.86 -2.08
CA LYS A 43 -25.18 6.92 -1.71
C LYS A 43 -24.29 8.16 -1.72
N GLY A 44 -24.56 9.10 -2.62
CA GLY A 44 -23.68 10.25 -2.86
C GLY A 44 -23.21 10.78 -1.52
N GLN A 45 -21.89 10.84 -1.33
CA GLN A 45 -21.32 11.26 -0.07
C GLN A 45 -21.90 12.63 0.25
N ARG A 46 -22.79 12.69 1.24
CA ARG A 46 -23.30 13.97 1.73
C ARG A 46 -22.07 14.74 2.23
N PRO A 47 -21.93 16.03 1.90
CA PRO A 47 -20.83 16.83 2.42
C PRO A 47 -20.85 16.73 3.95
N ILE A 48 -19.70 16.40 4.53
CA ILE A 48 -19.55 16.31 5.98
C ILE A 48 -19.60 17.74 6.52
N ASP A 49 -20.60 18.01 7.35
CA ASP A 49 -20.72 19.29 8.05
C ASP A 49 -20.02 19.18 9.40
N PHE A 50 -18.78 19.68 9.48
CA PHE A 50 -17.95 19.64 10.69
C PHE A 50 -18.56 20.41 11.86
N SER A 51 -19.48 21.36 11.62
CA SER A 51 -20.16 22.13 12.69
C SER A 51 -21.07 21.27 13.57
N LYS A 52 -21.51 20.11 13.06
CA LYS A 52 -22.42 19.19 13.76
C LYS A 52 -21.70 18.22 14.70
N TYR A 53 -20.37 18.24 14.74
CA TYR A 53 -19.56 17.32 15.54
C TYR A 53 -18.78 18.05 16.62
N SER A 54 -18.53 17.39 17.74
CA SER A 54 -17.72 17.92 18.84
C SER A 54 -16.22 17.87 18.49
N THR A 55 -15.50 18.96 18.77
CA THR A 55 -14.04 19.06 18.57
C THR A 55 -13.31 18.95 19.90
N ARG A 56 -12.24 18.16 19.93
CA ARG A 56 -11.34 18.03 21.10
C ARG A 56 -9.88 18.06 20.67
N LYS A 57 -9.00 18.55 21.55
CA LYS A 57 -7.54 18.51 21.33
C LYS A 57 -7.04 17.06 21.44
N ILE A 58 -6.15 16.68 20.54
CA ILE A 58 -5.50 15.37 20.52
C ILE A 58 -3.99 15.56 20.31
N ALA A 59 -3.21 14.56 20.67
CA ALA A 59 -1.79 14.46 20.32
C ALA A 59 -1.60 13.15 19.54
N LEU A 60 -0.96 13.23 18.38
CA LEU A 60 -0.67 12.09 17.52
C LEU A 60 0.83 11.81 17.55
N ARG A 61 1.20 10.53 17.70
CA ARG A 61 2.57 10.06 17.48
C ARG A 61 2.59 9.23 16.22
N PHE A 62 3.38 9.65 15.24
CA PHE A 62 3.50 8.95 13.96
C PHE A 62 4.96 9.02 13.47
N SER A 63 5.25 8.24 12.45
CA SER A 63 6.55 8.18 11.78
C SER A 63 6.31 8.09 10.28
N TYR A 64 7.24 8.63 9.49
CA TYR A 64 7.16 8.58 8.03
C TYR A 64 8.56 8.37 7.42
N LEU A 65 8.59 7.86 6.18
CA LEU A 65 9.82 7.69 5.41
C LEU A 65 10.10 8.99 4.64
N GLY A 66 11.09 9.77 5.09
CA GLY A 66 11.36 11.11 4.54
C GLY A 66 11.98 11.16 3.14
N TRP A 67 12.34 10.03 2.51
CA TRP A 67 13.07 10.02 1.23
C TRP A 67 12.31 10.71 0.08
N ASN A 68 10.98 10.60 0.06
CA ASN A 68 10.13 11.12 -1.01
C ASN A 68 9.41 12.42 -0.62
N TYR A 69 9.81 13.08 0.47
CA TYR A 69 9.09 14.23 1.02
C TYR A 69 10.03 15.37 1.39
N ASN A 70 9.57 16.62 1.22
CA ASN A 70 10.31 17.82 1.60
C ASN A 70 10.02 18.27 3.06
N GLY A 71 9.97 17.30 3.98
CA GLY A 71 9.66 17.54 5.39
C GLY A 71 8.18 17.36 5.76
N LEU A 72 7.85 17.73 7.00
CA LEU A 72 6.53 17.49 7.59
C LEU A 72 5.49 18.52 7.14
N ALA A 73 5.77 19.80 7.41
CA ALA A 73 4.80 20.88 7.31
C ALA A 73 4.69 21.46 5.90
N VAL A 74 3.48 21.82 5.49
CA VAL A 74 3.20 22.48 4.21
C VAL A 74 3.93 23.82 4.12
N GLN A 75 4.61 24.04 3.00
CA GLN A 75 5.33 25.27 2.69
C GLN A 75 4.49 26.16 1.77
N LYS A 76 4.63 27.48 1.91
CA LYS A 76 3.90 28.46 1.06
C LYS A 76 4.46 28.50 -0.36
N ASP A 77 5.78 28.34 -0.46
CA ASP A 77 6.48 28.35 -1.73
C ASP A 77 6.45 26.94 -2.35
N PRO A 78 6.44 26.84 -3.69
CA PRO A 78 6.45 25.56 -4.37
C PRO A 78 7.73 24.78 -4.03
N THR A 79 7.55 23.52 -3.66
CA THR A 79 8.66 22.62 -3.30
C THR A 79 8.84 21.54 -4.37
N PRO A 80 10.07 21.02 -4.58
CA PRO A 80 10.30 19.98 -5.60
C PRO A 80 9.64 18.63 -5.29
N LEU A 81 9.42 18.33 -4.01
CA LEU A 81 8.78 17.11 -3.50
C LEU A 81 7.66 17.52 -2.53
N PRO A 82 6.57 16.75 -2.43
CA PRO A 82 5.46 17.08 -1.53
C PRO A 82 5.89 17.04 -0.07
N THR A 83 5.11 17.70 0.78
CA THR A 83 5.27 17.57 2.25
C THR A 83 4.32 16.51 2.80
N VAL A 84 4.54 16.05 4.03
CA VAL A 84 3.73 14.97 4.62
C VAL A 84 2.32 15.45 5.00
N GLU A 85 2.15 16.74 5.29
CA GLU A 85 0.87 17.36 5.66
C GLU A 85 0.04 17.86 4.46
N GLU A 86 0.55 17.76 3.23
CA GLU A 86 -0.14 18.20 2.00
C GLU A 86 -1.28 17.28 1.55
#